data_AF-A0A2E5QBJ5-F1
#
_entry.id   AF-A0A2E5QBJ5-F1
#
_cell.length_a   1.000
_cell.length_b   1.000
_cell.length_c   1.000
_cell.angle_alpha   90.00
_cell.angle_beta   90.00
_cell.angle_gamma   90.00
#
_symmetry.space_group_name_H-M   'P 1'
#
loop_
_entity.id
_entity.type
_entity.pdbx_description
1 polymer ?
#
loop_
_entity_poly.entity_id
_entity_poly.type
_entity_poly.pdbx_seq_one_letter_code
_entity_poly.pdbx_strand_id
1 'polypeptide(L)' 'MTMARILPEDVNADFLTVYSVEGLPGCAPEALTIKVWDLYGTMPKDGDTVSAEGQYIAAVVVCDSCDLSV' A
#
# COMPACT_ATOMS: atom_id res chain seq x y z
N MET A 1 8.04 17.47 5.49
CA MET A 1 8.19 16.74 4.21
C MET A 1 7.24 15.55 4.27
N THR A 2 6.30 15.45 3.34
CA THR A 2 5.41 14.29 3.24
C THR A 2 6.25 13.12 2.75
N MET A 3 6.64 12.21 3.64
CA MET A 3 7.46 11.06 3.27
C MET A 3 6.56 9.94 2.81
N ALA A 4 6.82 9.45 1.60
CA ALA A 4 6.19 8.25 1.11
C ALA A 4 6.81 7.03 1.82
N ARG A 5 6.00 6.06 2.21
CA ARG A 5 6.46 4.77 2.74
C ARG A 5 5.85 3.62 1.98
N ILE A 6 6.53 2.49 1.98
CA ILE A 6 6.04 1.24 1.41
C ILE A 6 5.31 0.48 2.52
N LEU A 7 4.12 -0.01 2.24
CA LEU A 7 3.41 -0.90 3.15
C LEU A 7 4.04 -2.31 3.09
N PRO A 8 4.12 -3.02 4.22
CA PRO A 8 4.47 -4.43 4.23
C PRO A 8 3.51 -5.26 3.36
N GLU A 9 4.05 -6.27 2.67
CA GLU A 9 3.30 -7.08 1.70
C GLU A 9 2.12 -7.83 2.34
N ASP A 10 2.26 -8.22 3.60
CA ASP A 10 1.28 -8.98 4.37
C ASP A 10 -0.02 -8.19 4.64
N VAL A 11 -0.01 -6.87 4.46
CA VAL A 11 -1.21 -6.02 4.59
C VAL A 11 -1.78 -5.52 3.26
N ASN A 12 -1.25 -5.96 2.12
CA ASN A 12 -1.72 -5.51 0.81
C ASN A 12 -3.18 -5.88 0.53
N ALA A 13 -3.59 -7.11 0.86
CA ALA A 13 -4.97 -7.58 0.64
C ALA A 13 -5.97 -6.78 1.48
N ASP A 14 -5.60 -6.48 2.73
CA ASP A 14 -6.39 -5.65 3.64
C ASP A 14 -6.48 -4.22 3.11
N PHE A 15 -5.39 -3.66 2.58
CA PHE A 15 -5.39 -2.31 1.99
C PHE A 15 -6.36 -2.21 0.82
N LEU A 16 -6.32 -3.15 -0.13
CA LEU A 16 -7.24 -3.14 -1.27
C LEU A 16 -8.70 -3.21 -0.82
N THR A 17 -8.96 -4.01 0.22
CA THR A 17 -10.31 -4.16 0.80
C THR A 17 -10.77 -2.88 1.49
N VAL A 18 -9.96 -2.31 2.38
CA VAL A 18 -10.28 -1.11 3.18
C VAL A 18 -10.56 0.10 2.27
N TYR A 19 -9.75 0.30 1.23
CA TYR A 19 -9.92 1.43 0.31
C TYR A 19 -10.76 1.10 -0.93
N SER A 20 -11.38 -0.09 -0.97
CA SER A 20 -12.22 -0.54 -2.09
C SER A 20 -11.53 -0.40 -3.45
N VAL A 21 -10.23 -0.67 -3.49
CA VAL A 21 -9.47 -0.67 -4.73
C VAL A 21 -9.81 -1.96 -5.46
N GLU A 22 -10.51 -1.84 -6.58
CA GLU A 22 -10.69 -2.95 -7.51
C GLU A 22 -9.29 -3.43 -7.92
N GLY A 23 -8.92 -4.65 -7.50
CA GLY A 23 -7.57 -5.16 -7.65
C GLY A 23 -7.05 -5.07 -9.08
N LEU A 24 -5.73 -5.02 -9.24
CA LEU A 24 -5.11 -4.94 -10.57
C LEU A 24 -5.33 -6.26 -11.34
N PRO A 25 -5.95 -6.22 -12.54
CA PRO A 25 -6.23 -7.44 -13.31
C PRO A 25 -4.97 -8.26 -13.57
N GLY A 26 -5.01 -9.55 -13.21
CA GLY A 26 -3.85 -10.45 -13.38
C GLY A 26 -2.77 -10.32 -12.32
N CYS A 27 -2.98 -9.53 -11.27
CA CYS A 27 -2.04 -9.36 -10.17
C CYS A 27 -2.61 -9.86 -8.85
N ALA A 28 -1.90 -10.78 -8.21
CA ALA A 28 -2.25 -11.21 -6.86
C ALA A 28 -1.81 -10.15 -5.83
N PRO A 29 -2.51 -9.97 -4.70
CA PRO A 29 -2.15 -8.98 -3.67
C PRO A 29 -0.72 -9.08 -3.15
N GLU A 30 -0.19 -10.30 -3.04
CA GLU A 30 1.19 -10.60 -2.67
C GLU A 30 2.23 -10.16 -3.72
N ALA A 31 1.81 -9.84 -4.94
CA ALA A 31 2.66 -9.33 -6.02
C ALA A 31 2.54 -7.81 -6.19
N LEU A 32 1.99 -7.11 -5.19
CA LEU A 32 1.81 -5.67 -5.20
C LEU A 32 2.86 -4.95 -4.35
N THR A 33 3.38 -3.85 -4.89
CA THR A 33 4.06 -2.83 -4.09
C THR A 33 3.10 -1.67 -3.86
N ILE A 34 2.74 -1.40 -2.60
CA ILE A 34 1.86 -0.29 -2.21
C ILE A 34 2.68 0.80 -1.52
N LYS A 35 2.72 1.97 -2.14
CA LYS A 35 3.41 3.16 -1.62
C LYS A 35 2.38 4.21 -1.21
N VAL A 36 2.39 4.60 0.06
CA VAL A 36 1.42 5.56 0.63
C VAL A 36 2.10 6.86 1.06
N TRP A 37 1.33 7.95 1.03
CA TRP A 37 1.68 9.23 1.61
C TRP A 37 0.69 9.54 2.73
N ASP A 38 1.16 9.48 3.97
CA ASP A 38 0.33 9.74 5.15
C ASP A 38 -0.13 11.21 5.24
N LEU A 39 -1.32 11.42 5.79
CA LEU A 39 -1.80 12.74 6.18
C LEU A 39 -0.94 13.30 7.32
N TYR A 40 -0.74 14.61 7.35
CA TYR A 40 0.14 15.25 8.33
C TYR A 40 -0.23 14.85 9.76
N GLY A 41 0.68 14.15 10.45
CA GLY A 41 0.50 13.69 11.84
C GLY A 41 0.06 12.22 12.01
N THR A 42 -0.20 11.47 10.93
CA THR A 42 -0.65 10.06 11.00
C THR A 42 0.44 9.03 10.67
N MET A 43 1.71 9.46 10.59
CA MET A 43 2.84 8.56 10.35
C MET A 43 2.98 7.57 11.53
N PRO A 44 3.00 6.25 11.28
CA PRO A 44 3.26 5.25 12.32
C PRO A 44 4.66 5.45 12.93
N LYS A 45 4.80 5.16 14.21
CA LYS A 45 6.07 5.16 14.94
C LYS A 45 6.67 3.76 14.95
N ASP A 46 7.98 3.68 15.17
CA ASP A 46 8.67 2.40 15.34
C ASP A 46 8.03 1.61 16.50
N GLY A 47 7.59 0.39 16.21
CA GLY A 47 6.90 -0.49 17.16
C GLY A 47 5.37 -0.42 17.10
N ASP A 48 4.78 0.48 16.31
CA ASP A 48 3.36 0.42 16.01
C ASP A 48 3.03 -0.86 15.22
N THR A 49 1.85 -1.42 15.47
CA THR A 49 1.35 -2.57 14.72
C THR A 49 1.22 -2.20 13.25
N VAL A 50 1.76 -3.04 12.38
CA VAL A 50 1.57 -2.89 10.93
C VAL A 50 0.06 -2.93 10.63
N SER A 51 -0.42 -1.95 9.87
CA SER A 51 -1.82 -1.84 9.49
C SER A 51 -1.94 -1.34 8.06
N ALA A 52 -2.92 -1.91 7.35
CA ALA A 52 -3.41 -1.40 6.09
C ALA A 52 -4.22 -0.11 6.23
N GLU A 53 -4.68 0.20 7.44
CA GLU A 53 -5.56 1.34 7.71
C GLU A 53 -4.75 2.61 7.94
N GLY A 54 -5.33 3.75 7.59
CA GLY A 54 -4.74 5.06 7.87
C GLY A 54 -5.45 6.20 7.15
N GLN A 55 -5.08 7.43 7.51
CA GLN A 55 -5.47 8.59 6.72
C GLN A 55 -4.34 8.87 5.73
N TYR A 56 -4.56 8.52 4.47
CA TYR A 56 -3.58 8.70 3.39
C TYR A 56 -4.03 9.84 2.47
N ILE A 57 -3.09 10.69 2.06
CA ILE A 57 -3.31 11.73 1.05
C ILE A 57 -3.30 11.12 -0.35
N ALA A 58 -2.46 10.12 -0.56
CA ALA A 58 -2.31 9.41 -1.82
C ALA A 58 -1.74 8.00 -1.59
N ALA A 59 -2.02 7.10 -2.53
CA ALA A 59 -1.39 5.80 -2.63
C ALA A 59 -1.09 5.49 -4.11
N VAL A 60 0.01 4.78 -4.34
CA VAL A 60 0.38 4.20 -5.64
C VAL A 60 0.48 2.70 -5.43
N VAL A 61 -0.28 1.95 -6.23
CA VAL A 61 -0.29 0.49 -6.24
C VAL A 61 0.35 0.04 -7.54
N VAL A 62 1.43 -0.74 -7.44
CA VAL A 62 2.18 -1.27 -8.57
C VAL A 62 2.07 -2.78 -8.56
N CYS A 63 1.82 -3.38 -9.73
CA CYS A 63 1.91 -4.82 -9.89
C CYS A 63 3.30 -5.21 -10.39
N ASP A 64 4.07 -5.85 -9.52
CA ASP A 64 5.46 -6.21 -9.82
C ASP A 64 5.53 -7.39 -10.80
N SER A 65 4.51 -8.27 -10.83
CA SER A 65 4.45 -9.37 -11.79
C SER A 65 4.14 -8.92 -13.22
N CYS A 66 3.42 -7.80 -13.41
CA CYS A 66 3.18 -7.22 -14.73
C CYS A 66 4.42 -6.52 -15.30
N ASP A 67 5.31 -6.02 -14.43
CA ASP A 67 6.55 -5.33 -14.83
C ASP A 67 7.62 -6.30 -15.38
N LEU A 68 7.55 -7.58 -15.02
CA LEU A 68 8.43 -8.64 -15.55
C LEU A 68 8.12 -9.05 -17.00
N SER A 69 7.07 -8.46 -17.60
CA SER A 69 6.61 -8.80 -18.95
C SER A 69 7.24 -7.94 -20.06
N VAL A 70 8.24 -7.12 -19.74
CA VAL A 70 8.90 -6.17 -20.67
C VAL A 70 10.36 -6.55 -20.91
#